data_AF-W2CXB8-F1
#
_entry.id   AF-W2CXB8-F1
#
_cell.length_a   1.000
_cell.length_b   1.000
_cell.length_c   1.000
_cell.angle_alpha   90.00
_cell.angle_beta   90.00
_cell.angle_gamma   90.00
#
_symmetry.space_group_name_H-M   'P 1'
#
loop_
_entity.id
_entity.type
_entity.pdbx_description
1 polymer ?
#
loop_
_entity_poly.entity_id
_entity_poly.type
_entity_poly.pdbx_seq_one_letter_code
_entity_poly.pdbx_strand_id
1 'polypeptide(L)'
;DNTMITLDSHTDTPMLFDAFDLGRKEGGRVNLPLMREGRLDAVVMAAYLPQGERNDEAHRRAFDYAVERLTHVEEQAIRYPNLLDIARSTDDLRRLKREGRRAIIPAVENGYAIGRDLSRLHAFKRMGVAYMTLCHNGDNELCDSAAGQGEWGGLSPFGREVVTEMNRIGMMIDVSHAADATFDDVIRLSRRPIVATHSSCRALCDHRRNLDDDRIRALAAQGGVMQICLYGGFINHVHPDGATLG
;
A
#
# COMPACT_ATOMS: atom_id res chain seq x y z
N ASP A 1 -15.51 24.09 -3.53
CA ASP A 1 -16.35 22.98 -4.00
C ASP A 1 -16.12 21.80 -3.06
N ASN A 2 -17.14 21.29 -2.36
CA ASN A 2 -16.98 20.25 -1.30
C ASN A 2 -17.04 18.83 -1.87
N THR A 3 -16.78 18.68 -3.17
CA THR A 3 -16.92 17.44 -3.94
C THR A 3 -15.59 16.68 -4.08
N MET A 4 -14.45 17.38 -4.07
CA MET A 4 -13.12 16.77 -4.22
C MET A 4 -12.69 16.04 -2.94
N ILE A 5 -12.35 14.75 -3.05
CA ILE A 5 -11.77 13.95 -1.95
C ILE A 5 -10.25 14.04 -2.05
N THR A 6 -9.57 14.48 -0.99
CA THR A 6 -8.12 14.36 -0.86
C THR A 6 -7.78 13.00 -0.22
N LEU A 7 -6.88 12.26 -0.86
CA LEU A 7 -6.51 10.91 -0.42
C LEU A 7 -5.00 10.75 -0.49
N ASP A 8 -4.43 10.20 0.58
CA ASP A 8 -3.09 9.61 0.57
C ASP A 8 -3.22 8.09 0.43
N SER A 9 -2.56 7.53 -0.57
CA SER A 9 -2.64 6.11 -0.91
C SER A 9 -1.74 5.20 -0.08
N HIS A 10 -0.90 5.75 0.79
CA HIS A 10 -0.01 4.94 1.58
C HIS A 10 0.50 5.64 2.84
N THR A 11 0.23 5.06 4.01
CA THR A 11 0.88 5.46 5.26
C THR A 11 1.10 4.28 6.20
N ASP A 12 2.28 4.26 6.81
CA ASP A 12 2.73 3.27 7.79
C ASP A 12 2.26 3.54 9.23
N THR A 13 1.29 4.45 9.41
CA THR A 13 0.77 4.83 10.73
C THR A 13 0.43 3.62 11.63
N PRO A 14 -0.11 2.49 11.13
CA PRO A 14 -0.37 1.30 11.95
C PRO A 14 0.84 0.71 12.68
N MET A 15 2.07 0.97 12.22
CA MET A 15 3.30 0.56 12.94
C MET A 15 3.39 1.16 14.34
N LEU A 16 2.70 2.27 14.59
CA LEU A 16 2.78 3.03 15.85
C LEU A 16 1.67 2.65 16.85
N PHE A 17 0.63 1.93 16.44
CA PHE A 17 -0.62 1.78 17.20
C PHE A 17 -0.51 1.08 18.56
N ASP A 18 0.61 0.44 18.88
CA ASP A 18 0.86 -0.11 20.22
C ASP A 18 0.90 0.98 21.30
N ALA A 19 1.31 2.20 20.94
CA ALA A 19 1.40 3.35 21.86
C ALA A 19 0.83 4.65 21.27
N PHE A 20 0.28 4.60 20.05
CA PHE A 20 -0.17 5.78 19.31
C PHE A 20 -1.70 5.86 19.26
N ASP A 21 -2.20 7.07 19.51
CA ASP A 21 -3.62 7.39 19.49
C ASP A 21 -3.91 8.32 18.31
N LEU A 22 -4.66 7.82 17.31
CA LEU A 22 -4.96 8.56 16.09
C LEU A 22 -5.76 9.84 16.35
N GLY A 23 -6.48 9.93 17.48
CA GLY A 23 -7.25 11.11 17.87
C GLY A 23 -6.40 12.27 18.42
N ARG A 24 -5.13 12.03 18.74
CA ARG A 24 -4.24 13.02 19.39
C ARG A 24 -3.22 13.59 18.43
N LYS A 25 -2.84 14.86 18.64
CA LYS A 25 -1.80 15.53 17.87
C LYS A 25 -0.42 15.28 18.47
N GLU A 26 -0.05 14.01 18.61
CA GLU A 26 1.16 13.57 19.31
C GLU A 26 1.84 12.46 18.51
N GLY A 27 3.09 12.70 18.06
CA GLY A 27 3.84 11.75 17.24
C GLY A 27 3.27 11.54 15.83
N GLY A 28 3.90 10.63 15.07
CA GLY A 28 3.49 10.27 13.72
C GLY A 28 3.51 11.42 12.72
N ARG A 29 3.11 11.13 11.48
CA ARG A 29 2.87 12.14 10.42
C ARG A 29 1.40 12.26 10.03
N VAL A 30 0.57 11.29 10.43
CA VAL A 30 -0.86 11.23 10.17
C VAL A 30 -1.60 10.97 11.48
N ASN A 31 -2.47 11.89 11.86
CA ASN A 31 -3.45 11.77 12.95
C ASN A 31 -4.66 12.66 12.64
N LEU A 32 -5.80 12.46 13.31
CA LEU A 32 -7.04 13.19 13.02
C LEU A 32 -6.87 14.71 13.09
N PRO A 33 -6.16 15.29 14.08
CA PRO A 33 -5.86 16.73 14.07
C PRO A 33 -5.08 17.18 12.83
N LEU A 34 -3.99 16.49 12.47
CA LEU A 34 -3.18 16.83 11.30
C LEU A 34 -3.95 16.63 9.98
N MET A 35 -4.74 15.56 9.87
CA MET A 35 -5.62 15.34 8.72
C MET A 35 -6.64 16.48 8.57
N ARG A 36 -7.20 16.96 9.68
CA ARG A 36 -8.12 18.11 9.66
C ARG A 36 -7.41 19.39 9.21
N GLU A 37 -6.23 19.67 9.76
CA GLU A 37 -5.43 20.86 9.43
C GLU A 37 -4.96 20.85 7.97
N GLY A 38 -4.46 19.70 7.50
CA GLY A 38 -4.03 19.49 6.11
C GLY A 38 -5.16 19.29 5.11
N ARG A 39 -6.43 19.28 5.57
CA ARG A 39 -7.62 18.98 4.76
C ARG A 39 -7.50 17.64 4.01
N LEU A 40 -6.98 16.62 4.68
CA LEU A 40 -6.90 15.25 4.19
C LEU A 40 -8.18 14.51 4.55
N ASP A 41 -8.94 14.07 3.56
CA ASP A 41 -10.22 13.39 3.76
C ASP A 41 -10.06 11.89 4.02
N ALA A 42 -9.12 11.26 3.31
CA ALA A 42 -8.89 9.84 3.37
C ALA A 42 -7.40 9.47 3.40
N VAL A 43 -7.09 8.35 4.05
CA VAL A 43 -5.75 7.76 4.04
C VAL A 43 -5.87 6.24 3.90
N VAL A 44 -4.96 5.64 3.16
CA VAL A 44 -4.79 4.19 3.15
C VAL A 44 -3.72 3.82 4.16
N MET A 45 -4.12 3.08 5.20
CA MET A 45 -3.24 2.63 6.27
C MET A 45 -2.80 1.20 6.00
N ALA A 46 -1.50 1.03 5.75
CA ALA A 46 -0.91 -0.26 5.45
C ALA A 46 -0.51 -1.00 6.74
N ALA A 47 -0.93 -2.26 6.85
CA ALA A 47 -0.24 -3.23 7.70
C ALA A 47 1.10 -3.57 7.01
N TYR A 48 2.10 -2.73 7.25
CA TYR A 48 3.46 -2.91 6.77
C TYR A 48 4.16 -4.04 7.52
N LEU A 49 4.91 -4.88 6.80
CA LEU A 49 5.84 -5.83 7.40
C LEU A 49 7.15 -5.95 6.59
N PRO A 50 8.30 -6.00 7.27
CA PRO A 50 9.58 -6.21 6.60
C PRO A 50 9.67 -7.60 5.98
N GLN A 51 10.56 -7.76 5.00
CA GLN A 51 10.89 -9.07 4.46
C GLN A 51 11.62 -9.90 5.54
N GLY A 52 11.24 -11.17 5.66
CA GLY A 52 11.80 -12.09 6.66
C GLY A 52 12.14 -13.47 6.09
N GLU A 53 12.38 -14.42 6.98
CA GLU A 53 12.65 -15.82 6.64
C GLU A 53 11.46 -16.47 5.91
N ARG A 54 11.75 -17.27 4.89
CA ARG A 54 10.72 -17.83 4.00
C ARG A 54 10.34 -19.27 4.34
N ASN A 55 9.91 -19.47 5.58
CA ASN A 55 9.41 -20.74 6.11
C ASN A 55 7.99 -20.60 6.65
N ASP A 56 7.28 -21.72 6.80
CA ASP A 56 5.84 -21.72 7.14
C ASP A 56 5.53 -21.01 8.47
N GLU A 57 6.41 -21.17 9.44
CA GLU A 57 6.27 -20.58 10.77
C GLU A 57 6.50 -19.06 10.74
N ALA A 58 7.50 -18.58 10.00
CA ALA A 58 7.72 -17.16 9.77
C ALA A 58 6.59 -16.51 8.96
N HIS A 59 6.06 -17.20 7.94
CA HIS A 59 4.88 -16.73 7.20
C HIS A 59 3.64 -16.68 8.09
N ARG A 60 3.44 -17.65 8.99
CA ARG A 60 2.31 -17.63 9.93
C ARG A 60 2.38 -16.41 10.85
N ARG A 61 3.55 -16.15 11.44
CA ARG A 61 3.76 -14.93 12.24
C ARG A 61 3.55 -13.64 11.44
N ALA A 62 4.00 -13.60 10.19
CA ALA A 62 3.81 -12.46 9.29
C ALA A 62 2.31 -12.20 9.03
N PHE A 63 1.53 -13.25 8.79
CA PHE A 63 0.07 -13.16 8.66
C PHE A 63 -0.59 -12.67 9.95
N ASP A 64 -0.27 -13.29 11.08
CA ASP A 64 -0.84 -12.96 12.40
C ASP A 64 -0.56 -11.49 12.75
N TYR A 65 0.67 -11.02 12.49
CA TYR A 65 1.04 -9.62 12.69
C TYR A 65 0.24 -8.66 11.79
N ALA A 66 0.08 -8.98 10.50
CA ALA A 66 -0.72 -8.14 9.61
C ALA A 66 -2.19 -8.07 10.06
N VAL A 67 -2.76 -9.19 10.51
CA VAL A 67 -4.12 -9.25 11.07
C VAL A 67 -4.22 -8.38 12.33
N GLU A 68 -3.23 -8.43 13.22
CA GLU A 68 -3.18 -7.60 14.41
C GLU A 68 -3.14 -6.10 14.06
N ARG A 69 -2.27 -5.68 13.13
CA ARG A 69 -2.21 -4.28 12.67
C ARG A 69 -3.51 -3.79 12.06
N LEU A 70 -4.18 -4.63 11.26
CA LEU A 70 -5.50 -4.32 10.70
C LEU A 70 -6.58 -4.24 11.79
N THR A 71 -6.47 -5.06 12.84
CA THR A 71 -7.38 -4.99 14.00
C THR A 71 -7.21 -3.67 14.73
N HIS A 72 -5.97 -3.22 14.96
CA HIS A 72 -5.71 -1.90 15.56
C HIS A 72 -6.28 -0.75 14.70
N VAL A 73 -6.26 -0.85 13.37
CA VAL A 73 -6.92 0.13 12.48
C VAL A 73 -8.43 0.22 12.77
N GLU A 74 -9.12 -0.92 12.86
CA GLU A 74 -10.56 -0.97 13.18
C GLU A 74 -10.84 -0.43 14.60
N GLU A 75 -9.97 -0.72 15.58
CA GLU A 75 -10.10 -0.21 16.94
C GLU A 75 -10.02 1.32 17.02
N GLN A 76 -9.20 1.98 16.18
CA GLN A 76 -9.20 3.44 16.10
C GLN A 76 -10.55 3.97 15.62
N ALA A 77 -11.21 3.30 14.66
CA ALA A 77 -12.54 3.68 14.18
C ALA A 77 -13.61 3.50 15.26
N ILE A 78 -13.54 2.42 16.03
CA ILE A 78 -14.42 2.16 17.18
C ILE A 78 -14.23 3.22 18.28
N ARG A 79 -12.99 3.66 18.52
CA ARG A 79 -12.69 4.69 19.53
C ARG A 79 -13.19 6.08 19.13
N TYR A 80 -13.21 6.39 17.83
CA TYR A 80 -13.57 7.71 17.31
C TYR A 80 -14.70 7.68 16.27
N PRO A 81 -15.87 7.11 16.60
CA PRO A 81 -16.94 6.87 15.62
C PRO A 81 -17.51 8.17 15.04
N ASN A 82 -17.43 9.29 15.78
CA ASN A 82 -17.88 10.59 15.31
C ASN A 82 -16.85 11.32 14.43
N LEU A 83 -15.60 10.84 14.34
CA LEU A 83 -14.51 11.53 13.64
C LEU A 83 -13.95 10.72 12.47
N LEU A 84 -14.01 9.39 12.50
CA LEU A 84 -13.52 8.54 11.43
C LEU A 84 -14.34 7.25 11.28
N ASP A 85 -14.13 6.56 10.15
CA ASP A 85 -14.62 5.21 9.90
C ASP A 85 -13.71 4.48 8.89
N ILE A 86 -13.93 3.17 8.77
CA ILE A 86 -13.32 2.35 7.73
C ILE A 86 -14.14 2.43 6.44
N ALA A 87 -13.50 2.86 5.35
CA ALA A 87 -14.10 2.87 4.03
C ALA A 87 -13.76 1.59 3.26
N ARG A 88 -14.80 0.86 2.85
CA ARG A 88 -14.66 -0.40 2.07
C ARG A 88 -15.12 -0.24 0.62
N SER A 89 -15.58 0.95 0.26
CA SER A 89 -16.09 1.31 -1.05
C SER A 89 -15.89 2.80 -1.34
N THR A 90 -16.02 3.18 -2.62
CA THR A 90 -16.06 4.59 -3.00
C THR A 90 -17.27 5.32 -2.43
N ASP A 91 -18.36 4.61 -2.15
CA ASP A 91 -19.56 5.20 -1.57
C ASP A 91 -19.38 5.50 -0.08
N ASP A 92 -18.62 4.66 0.64
CA ASP A 92 -18.16 4.99 2.00
C ASP A 92 -17.30 6.25 2.00
N LEU A 93 -16.32 6.37 1.09
CA LEU A 93 -15.48 7.56 1.00
C LEU A 93 -16.32 8.84 0.81
N ARG A 94 -17.28 8.81 -0.13
CA ARG A 94 -18.18 9.94 -0.40
C ARG A 94 -19.10 10.23 0.78
N ARG A 95 -19.63 9.20 1.42
CA ARG A 95 -20.50 9.31 2.59
C ARG A 95 -19.75 9.94 3.76
N LEU A 96 -18.57 9.42 4.11
CA LEU A 96 -17.76 9.91 5.22
C LEU A 96 -17.33 11.36 5.02
N LYS A 97 -16.95 11.75 3.80
CA LYS A 97 -16.69 13.15 3.48
C LYS A 97 -17.90 14.05 3.73
N ARG A 98 -19.11 13.63 3.32
CA ARG A 98 -20.35 14.39 3.59
C ARG A 98 -20.69 14.47 5.07
N GLU A 99 -20.38 13.42 5.83
CA GLU A 99 -20.53 13.36 7.29
C GLU A 99 -19.46 14.17 8.04
N GLY A 100 -18.45 14.72 7.34
CA GLY A 100 -17.32 15.42 7.98
C GLY A 100 -16.34 14.50 8.71
N ARG A 101 -16.40 13.19 8.44
CA ARG A 101 -15.56 12.14 9.04
C ARG A 101 -14.39 11.80 8.12
N ARG A 102 -13.30 11.34 8.71
CA ARG A 102 -12.13 10.83 7.97
C ARG A 102 -12.34 9.38 7.56
N ALA A 103 -11.90 9.05 6.36
CA ALA A 103 -11.97 7.69 5.86
C ALA A 103 -10.61 7.01 5.97
N ILE A 104 -10.57 5.87 6.63
CA ILE A 104 -9.40 5.00 6.64
C ILE A 104 -9.67 3.81 5.74
N ILE A 105 -8.74 3.50 4.84
CA ILE A 105 -8.82 2.35 3.95
C ILE A 105 -7.71 1.39 4.38
N PRO A 106 -8.00 0.13 4.74
CA PRO A 106 -6.97 -0.82 5.13
C PRO A 106 -6.22 -1.36 3.90
N ALA A 107 -4.91 -1.54 4.05
CA ALA A 107 -4.05 -2.18 3.07
C ALA A 107 -3.07 -3.14 3.75
N VAL A 108 -2.43 -4.00 2.96
CA VAL A 108 -1.28 -4.81 3.41
C VAL A 108 -0.10 -4.47 2.53
N GLU A 109 1.03 -4.12 3.14
CA GLU A 109 2.27 -3.92 2.39
C GLU A 109 3.19 -5.11 2.65
N ASN A 110 3.58 -5.77 1.55
CA ASN A 110 4.36 -7.01 1.46
C ASN A 110 3.52 -8.30 1.46
N GLY A 111 3.38 -8.90 0.28
CA GLY A 111 2.73 -10.20 0.07
C GLY A 111 3.44 -11.38 0.75
N TYR A 112 4.62 -11.17 1.35
CA TYR A 112 5.22 -12.10 2.30
C TYR A 112 4.25 -12.54 3.41
N ALA A 113 3.28 -11.69 3.79
CA ALA A 113 2.23 -12.03 4.76
C ALA A 113 1.36 -13.23 4.36
N ILE A 114 1.18 -13.50 3.06
CA ILE A 114 0.38 -14.64 2.61
C ILE A 114 1.23 -15.92 2.40
N GLY A 115 2.56 -15.82 2.41
CA GLY A 115 3.45 -16.95 2.16
C GLY A 115 3.05 -17.70 0.89
N ARG A 116 2.73 -19.00 1.02
CA ARG A 116 2.26 -19.88 -0.08
C ARG A 116 0.78 -20.23 0.03
N ASP A 117 0.00 -19.47 0.79
CA ASP A 117 -1.39 -19.80 1.15
C ASP A 117 -2.36 -18.72 0.66
N LEU A 118 -3.05 -19.00 -0.45
CA LEU A 118 -4.07 -18.12 -1.02
C LEU A 118 -5.26 -17.86 -0.08
N SER A 119 -5.52 -18.73 0.90
CA SER A 119 -6.62 -18.51 1.84
C SER A 119 -6.42 -17.26 2.72
N ARG A 120 -5.16 -16.85 2.93
CA ARG A 120 -4.78 -15.63 3.65
C ARG A 120 -5.08 -14.37 2.86
N LEU A 121 -4.88 -14.41 1.54
CA LEU A 121 -5.31 -13.33 0.63
C LEU A 121 -6.82 -13.09 0.74
N HIS A 122 -7.60 -14.17 0.78
CA HIS A 122 -9.04 -14.09 1.01
C HIS A 122 -9.42 -13.56 2.38
N ALA A 123 -8.67 -13.92 3.42
CA ALA A 123 -8.87 -13.38 4.76
C ALA A 123 -8.69 -11.86 4.76
N PHE A 124 -7.59 -11.35 4.19
CA PHE A 124 -7.39 -9.91 4.04
C PHE A 124 -8.51 -9.24 3.26
N LYS A 125 -8.98 -9.84 2.15
CA LYS A 125 -10.12 -9.27 1.40
C LYS A 125 -11.38 -9.16 2.26
N ARG A 126 -11.69 -10.17 3.08
CA ARG A 126 -12.84 -10.14 4.01
C ARG A 126 -12.69 -9.09 5.10
N MET A 127 -11.46 -8.79 5.52
CA MET A 127 -11.15 -7.69 6.44
C MET A 127 -11.24 -6.30 5.80
N GLY A 128 -11.62 -6.21 4.52
CA GLY A 128 -11.80 -4.94 3.82
C GLY A 128 -10.55 -4.38 3.17
N VAL A 129 -9.44 -5.14 3.15
CA VAL A 129 -8.17 -4.72 2.52
C VAL A 129 -8.40 -4.35 1.06
N ALA A 130 -8.00 -3.13 0.71
CA ALA A 130 -8.21 -2.56 -0.63
C ALA A 130 -7.14 -2.99 -1.62
N TYR A 131 -5.87 -2.99 -1.20
CA TYR A 131 -4.74 -3.50 -1.97
C TYR A 131 -3.80 -4.33 -1.12
N MET A 132 -2.99 -5.15 -1.82
CA MET A 132 -1.78 -5.72 -1.26
C MET A 132 -0.58 -5.38 -2.16
N THR A 133 0.49 -4.88 -1.56
CA THR A 133 1.79 -4.69 -2.25
C THR A 133 2.47 -6.04 -2.38
N LEU A 134 2.86 -6.43 -3.59
CA LEU A 134 3.33 -7.81 -3.85
C LEU A 134 4.60 -8.18 -3.07
N CYS A 135 5.52 -7.24 -2.89
CA CYS A 135 6.73 -7.39 -2.09
C CYS A 135 7.09 -6.08 -1.39
N HIS A 136 8.08 -6.11 -0.50
CA HIS A 136 8.74 -4.93 0.04
C HIS A 136 10.24 -5.01 -0.31
N ASN A 137 11.16 -4.75 0.61
CA ASN A 137 12.61 -4.78 0.37
C ASN A 137 13.22 -6.19 0.48
N GLY A 138 12.87 -7.04 -0.49
CA GLY A 138 13.45 -8.37 -0.69
C GLY A 138 12.51 -9.29 -1.47
N ASP A 139 13.08 -10.28 -2.14
CA ASP A 139 12.30 -11.26 -2.92
C ASP A 139 11.51 -12.17 -1.97
N ASN A 140 10.30 -12.54 -2.38
CA ASN A 140 9.42 -13.42 -1.62
C ASN A 140 8.80 -14.50 -2.52
N GLU A 141 7.85 -15.26 -1.96
CA GLU A 141 7.13 -16.34 -2.63
C GLU A 141 6.39 -15.88 -3.88
N LEU A 142 6.07 -14.59 -4.01
CA LEU A 142 5.26 -14.05 -5.08
C LEU A 142 6.14 -13.48 -6.20
N CYS A 143 7.17 -12.71 -5.85
CA CYS A 143 7.89 -11.94 -6.86
C CYS A 143 9.23 -11.39 -6.39
N ASP A 144 9.97 -10.84 -7.36
CA ASP A 144 11.19 -10.10 -7.12
C ASP A 144 10.93 -8.66 -6.72
N SER A 145 11.75 -8.18 -5.78
CA SER A 145 11.80 -6.80 -5.31
C SER A 145 12.85 -5.99 -6.05
N ALA A 146 12.62 -4.69 -6.22
CA ALA A 146 13.63 -3.75 -6.67
C ALA A 146 14.86 -3.70 -5.76
N ALA A 147 14.73 -4.12 -4.49
CA ALA A 147 15.83 -4.25 -3.54
C ALA A 147 16.23 -5.71 -3.26
N GLY A 148 15.76 -6.65 -4.09
CA GLY A 148 16.03 -8.09 -3.96
C GLY A 148 17.20 -8.57 -4.81
N GLN A 149 17.26 -9.89 -5.03
CA GLN A 149 18.31 -10.59 -5.77
C GLN A 149 17.86 -11.05 -7.17
N GLY A 150 16.56 -10.95 -7.49
CA GLY A 150 16.03 -11.37 -8.78
C GLY A 150 15.88 -12.89 -8.90
N GLU A 151 15.36 -13.54 -7.86
CA GLU A 151 15.17 -15.00 -7.80
C GLU A 151 14.31 -15.56 -8.95
N TRP A 152 13.25 -14.84 -9.34
CA TRP A 152 12.23 -15.34 -10.27
C TRP A 152 12.37 -14.78 -11.69
N GLY A 153 13.12 -13.68 -11.85
CA GLY A 153 13.09 -12.86 -13.06
C GLY A 153 11.75 -12.14 -13.25
N GLY A 154 11.05 -11.81 -12.17
CA GLY A 154 9.71 -11.20 -12.17
C GLY A 154 8.73 -11.86 -11.21
N LEU A 155 7.58 -12.33 -11.71
CA LEU A 155 6.62 -13.11 -10.92
C LEU A 155 7.03 -14.57 -10.83
N SER A 156 7.00 -15.13 -9.63
CA SER A 156 7.07 -16.58 -9.42
C SER A 156 5.83 -17.29 -9.99
N PRO A 157 5.84 -18.63 -10.13
CA PRO A 157 4.62 -19.38 -10.48
C PRO A 157 3.45 -19.09 -9.52
N PHE A 158 3.72 -19.04 -8.21
CA PHE A 158 2.70 -18.72 -7.22
C PHE A 158 2.25 -17.25 -7.30
N GLY A 159 3.17 -16.31 -7.58
CA GLY A 159 2.82 -14.90 -7.78
C GLY A 159 1.85 -14.66 -8.94
N ARG A 160 1.95 -15.45 -10.01
CA ARG A 160 1.00 -15.41 -11.14
C ARG A 160 -0.40 -15.86 -10.70
N GLU A 161 -0.49 -16.87 -9.85
CA GLU A 161 -1.76 -17.30 -9.24
C GLU A 161 -2.34 -16.19 -8.35
N VAL A 162 -1.50 -15.56 -7.51
CA VAL A 162 -1.89 -14.45 -6.64
C VAL A 162 -2.43 -13.27 -7.43
N VAL A 163 -1.75 -12.83 -8.49
CA VAL A 163 -2.21 -11.74 -9.37
C VAL A 163 -3.57 -12.06 -9.99
N THR A 164 -3.73 -13.29 -10.49
CA THR A 164 -5.00 -13.76 -11.05
C THR A 164 -6.12 -13.75 -10.00
N GLU A 165 -5.81 -14.17 -8.78
CA GLU A 165 -6.78 -14.23 -7.70
C GLU A 165 -7.16 -12.85 -7.18
N MET A 166 -6.21 -11.92 -7.07
CA MET A 166 -6.46 -10.52 -6.72
C MET A 166 -7.42 -9.86 -7.72
N ASN A 167 -7.24 -10.11 -9.02
CA ASN A 167 -8.19 -9.68 -10.06
C ASN A 167 -9.59 -10.28 -9.87
N ARG A 168 -9.68 -11.57 -9.50
CA ARG A 168 -10.94 -12.29 -9.31
C ARG A 168 -11.72 -11.78 -8.11
N ILE A 169 -11.05 -11.54 -6.98
CA ILE A 169 -11.69 -11.10 -5.72
C ILE A 169 -11.84 -9.58 -5.61
N GLY A 170 -11.33 -8.83 -6.59
CA GLY A 170 -11.38 -7.37 -6.60
C GLY A 170 -10.50 -6.74 -5.52
N MET A 171 -9.29 -7.27 -5.33
CA MET A 171 -8.23 -6.62 -4.55
C MET A 171 -7.27 -5.93 -5.53
N MET A 172 -6.95 -4.66 -5.30
CA MET A 172 -6.00 -3.94 -6.15
C MET A 172 -4.59 -4.50 -5.96
N ILE A 173 -3.84 -4.58 -7.05
CA ILE A 173 -2.45 -5.00 -7.05
C ILE A 173 -1.59 -3.74 -6.94
N ASP A 174 -0.81 -3.64 -5.88
CA ASP A 174 0.20 -2.59 -5.74
C ASP A 174 1.58 -3.12 -6.11
N VAL A 175 2.23 -2.43 -7.06
CA VAL A 175 3.56 -2.76 -7.58
C VAL A 175 4.65 -1.81 -7.08
N SER A 176 4.34 -0.96 -6.08
CA SER A 176 5.40 -0.34 -5.29
C SER A 176 6.31 -1.45 -4.72
N HIS A 177 7.62 -1.18 -4.65
CA HIS A 177 8.71 -2.10 -4.29
C HIS A 177 9.06 -3.18 -5.30
N ALA A 178 8.19 -3.50 -6.26
CA ALA A 178 8.43 -4.53 -7.25
C ALA A 178 9.66 -4.23 -8.12
N ALA A 179 10.40 -5.26 -8.49
CA ALA A 179 11.41 -5.15 -9.53
C ALA A 179 10.77 -4.77 -10.87
N ASP A 180 11.54 -4.13 -11.75
CA ASP A 180 11.14 -3.79 -13.12
C ASP A 180 10.55 -4.99 -13.88
N ALA A 181 11.14 -6.18 -13.75
CA ALA A 181 10.63 -7.41 -14.37
C ALA A 181 9.29 -7.88 -13.78
N THR A 182 9.12 -7.74 -12.46
CA THR A 182 7.86 -8.03 -11.75
C THR A 182 6.76 -7.10 -12.23
N PHE A 183 7.04 -5.79 -12.30
CA PHE A 183 6.12 -4.80 -12.84
C PHE A 183 5.64 -5.20 -14.25
N ASP A 184 6.58 -5.54 -15.14
CA ASP A 184 6.25 -5.88 -16.53
C ASP A 184 5.39 -7.16 -16.62
N ASP A 185 5.69 -8.16 -15.80
CA ASP A 185 4.89 -9.38 -15.70
C ASP A 185 3.47 -9.09 -15.21
N VAL A 186 3.32 -8.23 -14.20
CA VAL A 186 2.01 -7.85 -13.65
C VAL A 186 1.20 -7.05 -14.67
N ILE A 187 1.82 -6.11 -15.39
CA ILE A 187 1.16 -5.36 -16.48
C ILE A 187 0.64 -6.31 -17.56
N ARG A 188 1.43 -7.31 -17.96
CA ARG A 188 1.02 -8.30 -18.97
C ARG A 188 -0.09 -9.23 -18.49
N LEU A 189 -0.05 -9.62 -17.21
CA LEU A 189 -0.96 -10.63 -16.67
C LEU A 189 -2.28 -10.04 -16.17
N SER A 190 -2.26 -8.87 -15.56
CA SER A 190 -3.42 -8.29 -14.89
C SER A 190 -4.49 -7.86 -15.90
N ARG A 191 -5.73 -8.30 -15.64
CA ARG A 191 -6.94 -7.93 -16.39
C ARG A 191 -7.66 -6.72 -15.79
N ARG A 192 -7.12 -6.14 -14.72
CA ARG A 192 -7.61 -4.94 -14.04
C ARG A 192 -6.48 -3.92 -13.95
N PRO A 193 -6.78 -2.61 -13.90
CA PRO A 193 -5.77 -1.60 -13.60
C PRO A 193 -5.02 -1.92 -12.32
N ILE A 194 -3.70 -1.74 -12.34
CA ILE A 194 -2.85 -1.85 -11.16
C ILE A 194 -2.48 -0.46 -10.64
N VAL A 195 -1.87 -0.41 -9.46
CA VAL A 195 -1.45 0.85 -8.84
C VAL A 195 0.00 0.80 -8.42
N ALA A 196 0.67 1.94 -8.41
CA ALA A 196 1.90 2.17 -7.66
C ALA A 196 1.57 3.18 -6.57
N THR A 197 1.24 2.68 -5.38
CA THR A 197 0.67 3.48 -4.27
C THR A 197 1.63 4.49 -3.67
N HIS A 198 2.94 4.28 -3.84
CA HIS A 198 3.98 5.19 -3.41
C HIS A 198 5.26 4.93 -4.23
N SER A 199 5.37 5.57 -5.39
CA SER A 199 6.58 5.51 -6.23
C SER A 199 6.87 6.88 -6.84
N SER A 200 8.09 7.11 -7.30
CA SER A 200 8.50 8.38 -7.93
C SER A 200 9.15 8.13 -9.29
N CYS A 201 9.59 9.21 -9.96
CA CYS A 201 10.08 9.16 -11.33
C CYS A 201 11.60 8.99 -11.39
N ARG A 202 12.09 7.96 -12.10
CA ARG A 202 13.52 7.67 -12.25
C ARG A 202 14.26 8.79 -12.99
N ALA A 203 13.58 9.44 -13.93
CA ALA A 203 14.09 10.60 -14.66
C ALA A 203 14.43 11.82 -13.77
N LEU A 204 13.81 11.93 -12.59
CA LEU A 204 14.07 13.00 -11.62
C LEU A 204 15.06 12.56 -10.54
N CYS A 205 14.96 11.31 -10.11
CA CYS A 205 15.88 10.72 -9.15
C CYS A 205 16.12 9.26 -9.53
N ASP A 206 17.32 8.97 -10.01
CA ASP A 206 17.71 7.62 -10.44
C ASP A 206 17.88 6.72 -9.22
N HIS A 207 16.78 6.09 -8.81
CA HIS A 207 16.71 5.21 -7.67
C HIS A 207 15.92 3.96 -8.06
N ARG A 208 16.37 2.77 -7.63
CA ARG A 208 15.74 1.48 -8.00
C ARG A 208 14.25 1.36 -7.63
N ARG A 209 13.79 2.15 -6.64
CA ARG A 209 12.37 2.21 -6.25
C ARG A 209 11.51 3.05 -7.19
N ASN A 210 12.10 3.84 -8.08
CA ASN A 210 11.39 4.72 -8.98
C ASN A 210 11.13 4.04 -10.33
N LEU A 211 9.99 4.37 -10.93
CA LEU A 211 9.61 3.89 -12.24
C LEU A 211 10.26 4.74 -13.33
N ASP A 212 10.70 4.10 -14.41
CA ASP A 212 11.05 4.81 -15.64
C ASP A 212 9.80 5.23 -16.43
N ASP A 213 10.02 6.10 -17.41
CA ASP A 213 8.95 6.68 -18.21
C ASP A 213 8.15 5.64 -18.99
N ASP A 214 8.77 4.55 -19.43
CA ASP A 214 8.10 3.52 -20.22
C ASP A 214 7.12 2.73 -19.36
N ARG A 215 7.51 2.40 -18.12
CA ARG A 215 6.64 1.76 -17.12
C ARG A 215 5.54 2.71 -16.65
N ILE A 216 5.83 4.00 -16.48
CA ILE A 216 4.80 5.01 -16.18
C ILE A 216 3.76 5.08 -17.32
N ARG A 217 4.21 5.10 -18.59
CA ARG A 217 3.30 5.08 -19.75
C ARG A 217 2.51 3.79 -19.84
N ALA A 218 3.12 2.64 -19.58
CA ALA A 218 2.45 1.34 -19.58
C ALA A 218 1.36 1.27 -18.49
N LEU A 219 1.65 1.76 -17.29
CA LEU A 219 0.69 1.88 -16.20
C LEU A 219 -0.51 2.73 -16.62
N ALA A 220 -0.26 3.92 -17.17
CA ALA A 220 -1.30 4.82 -17.63
C ALA A 220 -2.14 4.23 -18.76
N ALA A 221 -1.52 3.52 -19.70
CA ALA A 221 -2.21 2.86 -20.82
C ALA A 221 -3.17 1.75 -20.36
N GLN A 222 -2.88 1.08 -19.23
CA GLN A 222 -3.77 0.11 -18.59
C GLN A 222 -4.88 0.78 -17.74
N GLY A 223 -4.86 2.12 -17.59
CA GLY A 223 -5.75 2.86 -16.69
C GLY A 223 -5.33 2.80 -15.22
N GLY A 224 -4.08 2.42 -14.94
CA GLY A 224 -3.50 2.40 -13.60
C GLY A 224 -3.11 3.79 -13.12
N VAL A 225 -2.72 3.87 -11.84
CA VAL A 225 -2.35 5.14 -11.20
C VAL A 225 -1.03 4.98 -10.44
N MET A 226 -0.10 5.89 -10.68
CA MET A 226 1.07 6.09 -9.83
C MET A 226 0.82 7.27 -8.90
N GLN A 227 1.01 7.05 -7.61
CA GLN A 227 0.90 8.05 -6.56
C GLN A 227 2.30 8.40 -6.07
N ILE A 228 2.62 9.69 -6.07
CA ILE A 228 3.99 10.18 -5.82
C ILE A 228 4.40 9.92 -4.37
N CYS A 229 5.53 9.23 -4.18
CA CYS A 229 6.11 9.03 -2.86
C CYS A 229 6.84 10.27 -2.38
N LEU A 230 6.51 10.75 -1.18
CA LEU A 230 7.14 11.92 -0.55
C LEU A 230 8.43 11.59 0.23
N TYR A 231 8.97 10.37 0.07
CA TYR A 231 10.24 10.01 0.69
C TYR A 231 11.39 10.74 -0.01
N GLY A 232 12.14 11.56 0.74
CA GLY A 232 13.17 12.44 0.19
C GLY A 232 14.21 11.71 -0.66
N GLY A 233 14.63 10.50 -0.27
CA GLY A 233 15.59 9.70 -1.04
C GLY A 233 15.09 9.22 -2.40
N PHE A 234 13.78 9.26 -2.66
CA PHE A 234 13.18 8.93 -3.95
C PHE A 234 12.90 10.17 -4.82
N ILE A 235 13.05 11.37 -4.25
CA ILE A 235 12.88 12.65 -4.96
C ILE A 235 14.24 13.28 -5.25
N ASN A 236 15.18 13.20 -4.30
CA ASN A 236 16.53 13.69 -4.44
C ASN A 236 17.50 12.82 -3.61
N HIS A 237 18.14 11.84 -4.25
CA HIS A 237 19.08 10.96 -3.57
C HIS A 237 20.38 11.65 -3.11
N VAL A 238 20.70 12.84 -3.62
CA VAL A 238 21.90 13.61 -3.23
C VAL A 238 21.64 14.44 -1.98
N HIS A 239 20.46 15.06 -1.88
CA HIS A 239 20.04 15.90 -0.76
C HIS A 239 18.62 15.56 -0.30
N PRO A 240 18.42 14.39 0.33
CA PRO A 240 17.09 13.88 0.67
C PRO A 240 16.34 14.80 1.63
N ASP A 241 17.02 15.43 2.58
CA ASP A 241 16.40 16.32 3.58
C ASP A 241 15.95 17.68 2.99
N GLY A 242 16.46 18.04 1.82
CA GLY A 242 16.10 19.26 1.08
C GLY A 242 15.14 19.00 -0.09
N ALA A 243 14.63 17.77 -0.23
CA ALA A 243 13.76 17.41 -1.34
C ALA A 243 12.44 18.18 -1.29
N THR A 244 12.05 18.77 -2.42
CA THR A 244 10.75 19.42 -2.63
C THR A 244 10.15 18.93 -3.94
N LEU A 245 8.82 18.99 -4.09
CA LEU A 245 8.13 18.64 -5.33
C LEU A 245 8.08 19.79 -6.35
N GLY A 246 8.77 20.91 -6.06
CA GLY A 246 8.69 22.18 -6.80
C GLY A 246 8.05 23.30 -6.00
#